data_AF-A0A840LBL9-F1
#
_entry.id   AF-A0A840LBL9-F1
#
_cell.length_a   1.000
_cell.length_b   1.000
_cell.length_c   1.000
_cell.angle_alpha   90.00
_cell.angle_beta   90.00
_cell.angle_gamma   90.00
#
_symmetry.space_group_name_H-M   'P 1'
#
loop_
_entity.id
_entity.type
_entity.pdbx_description
1 polymer ?
#
loop_
_entity_poly.entity_id
_entity_poly.type
_entity_poly.pdbx_seq_one_letter_code
_entity_poly.pdbx_strand_id
1 'polypeptide(L)'
;MTAATPTPSPPRPASLWALYWAFNRLALQGFGGVLAVAQRELVERLRWLTPEEFVEALAVAQVLPGPNVVNLSLMIGDRFFGVRGAFTALAGMLLLPSLIVLSMAAAYGQMAGHPVVGQALRGMGVVSAGLILATGFKLIPTLQTNPMGRAMAWLLAVLTLLAIAWLRLPLPWVLALLGPLGMWAAWRRLR
;
A
#
# COMPACT_ATOMS: atom_id res chain seq x y z
N MET A 1 -8.83 -37.05 -25.27
CA MET A 1 -7.81 -36.14 -24.70
C MET A 1 -7.99 -34.78 -25.37
N THR A 2 -8.78 -33.90 -24.77
CA THR A 2 -8.94 -32.52 -25.25
C THR A 2 -7.70 -31.74 -24.86
N ALA A 3 -6.89 -31.33 -25.85
CA ALA A 3 -5.73 -30.48 -25.63
C ALA A 3 -6.20 -29.15 -25.03
N ALA A 4 -5.77 -28.85 -23.80
CA ALA A 4 -5.99 -27.55 -23.19
C ALA A 4 -5.32 -26.49 -24.06
N THR A 5 -6.09 -25.52 -24.56
CA THR A 5 -5.57 -24.35 -25.25
C THR A 5 -4.62 -23.60 -24.30
N PRO A 6 -3.39 -23.25 -24.73
CA PRO A 6 -2.47 -22.49 -23.87
C PRO A 6 -3.10 -21.15 -23.53
N THR A 7 -3.30 -20.88 -22.24
CA THR A 7 -3.75 -19.59 -21.75
C THR A 7 -2.75 -18.52 -22.20
N PRO A 8 -3.17 -17.40 -22.84
CA PRO A 8 -2.24 -16.40 -23.32
C PRO A 8 -1.45 -15.82 -22.14
N SER A 9 -0.12 -15.85 -22.23
CA SER A 9 0.75 -15.28 -21.21
C SER A 9 0.52 -13.76 -21.08
N PRO A 10 0.59 -13.20 -19.86
CA PRO A 10 0.36 -11.78 -19.65
C PRO A 10 1.33 -10.92 -20.47
N PRO A 11 0.87 -9.77 -20.99
CA PRO A 11 1.74 -8.83 -21.70
C PRO A 11 2.90 -8.38 -20.83
N ARG A 12 4.08 -8.20 -21.44
CA ARG A 12 5.29 -7.74 -20.76
C ARG A 12 5.50 -6.24 -20.98
N PRO A 13 6.28 -5.55 -20.12
CA PRO A 13 6.66 -4.17 -20.38
C PRO A 13 7.43 -4.07 -21.72
N ALA A 14 7.08 -3.10 -22.56
CA ALA A 14 7.71 -2.93 -23.87
C ALA A 14 9.20 -2.52 -23.78
N SER A 15 9.59 -1.85 -22.70
CA SER A 15 10.96 -1.39 -22.48
C SER A 15 11.22 -1.04 -21.00
N LEU A 16 12.49 -0.86 -20.64
CA LEU A 16 12.91 -0.30 -19.35
C LEU A 16 12.26 1.07 -19.08
N TRP A 17 12.05 1.88 -20.12
CA TRP A 17 11.39 3.18 -19.99
C TRP A 17 9.91 3.06 -19.64
N ALA A 18 9.21 2.09 -20.25
CA ALA A 18 7.82 1.81 -19.90
C ALA A 18 7.71 1.31 -18.45
N LEU A 19 8.67 0.49 -18.00
CA LEU A 19 8.78 0.02 -16.61
C LEU A 19 8.98 1.19 -15.63
N TYR A 20 9.93 2.08 -15.93
CA TYR A 20 10.20 3.27 -15.13
C TYR A 20 8.93 4.10 -14.93
N TRP A 21 8.24 4.45 -16.02
CA TRP A 21 7.04 5.29 -15.94
C TRP A 21 5.84 4.61 -15.29
N ALA A 22 5.70 3.30 -15.43
CA ALA A 22 4.66 2.55 -14.73
C ALA A 22 4.83 2.65 -13.20
N PHE A 23 6.03 2.35 -12.69
CA PHE A 23 6.32 2.47 -11.25
C PHE A 23 6.30 3.92 -10.77
N ASN A 24 6.69 4.86 -11.62
CA ASN A 24 6.58 6.28 -11.30
C ASN A 24 5.14 6.74 -11.11
N ARG A 25 4.25 6.38 -12.05
CA ARG A 25 2.84 6.70 -11.97
C ARG A 25 2.18 6.04 -10.76
N LEU A 26 2.54 4.79 -10.48
CA LEU A 26 2.10 4.07 -9.28
C LEU A 26 2.49 4.84 -8.02
N ALA A 27 3.75 5.30 -7.91
CA ALA A 27 4.22 6.06 -6.75
C ALA A 27 3.50 7.40 -6.59
N LEU A 28 3.28 8.14 -7.68
CA LEU A 28 2.55 9.41 -7.66
C LEU A 28 1.06 9.26 -7.32
N GLN A 29 0.47 8.09 -7.53
CA GLN A 29 -0.93 7.81 -7.26
C GLN A 29 -1.17 7.12 -5.91
N GLY A 30 -0.12 6.77 -5.17
CA GLY A 30 -0.19 5.92 -3.97
C GLY A 30 -0.90 6.50 -2.74
N PHE A 31 -1.46 7.71 -2.82
CA PHE A 31 -2.13 8.37 -1.70
C PHE A 31 -3.36 7.56 -1.22
N GLY A 32 -3.37 7.16 0.06
CA GLY A 32 -4.50 6.45 0.67
C GLY A 32 -4.57 4.94 0.41
N GLY A 33 -3.58 4.34 -0.25
CA GLY A 33 -3.56 2.89 -0.45
C GLY A 33 -2.67 2.41 -1.59
N VAL A 34 -1.36 2.61 -1.46
CA VAL A 34 -0.38 2.27 -2.52
C VAL A 34 -0.53 0.84 -3.04
N LEU A 35 -0.86 -0.13 -2.18
CA LEU A 35 -1.02 -1.52 -2.59
C LEU A 35 -2.24 -1.74 -3.50
N ALA A 36 -3.37 -1.09 -3.23
CA ALA A 36 -4.55 -1.17 -4.08
C ALA A 36 -4.28 -0.49 -5.44
N VAL A 37 -3.53 0.61 -5.43
CA VAL A 37 -3.05 1.27 -6.66
C VAL A 37 -2.12 0.34 -7.43
N ALA A 38 -1.18 -0.34 -6.75
CA ALA A 38 -0.27 -1.30 -7.36
C ALA A 38 -1.02 -2.47 -8.01
N GLN A 39 -2.00 -3.05 -7.31
CA GLN A 39 -2.83 -4.12 -7.85
C GLN A 39 -3.58 -3.65 -9.11
N ARG A 40 -4.29 -2.52 -9.02
CA ARG A 40 -5.03 -1.95 -10.16
C ARG A 40 -4.10 -1.67 -11.34
N GLU A 41 -2.92 -1.13 -11.08
CA GLU A 41 -1.97 -0.76 -12.11
C GLU A 41 -1.36 -1.99 -12.79
N LEU A 42 -0.83 -2.92 -12.01
CA LEU A 42 -0.06 -4.06 -12.51
C LEU A 42 -0.95 -5.20 -13.02
N VAL A 43 -2.13 -5.40 -12.42
CA VAL A 43 -3.05 -6.50 -12.74
C VAL A 43 -4.16 -6.05 -13.68
N GLU A 44 -4.86 -4.94 -13.38
CA GLU A 44 -6.04 -4.57 -14.17
C GLU A 44 -5.69 -3.74 -15.41
N ARG A 45 -4.84 -2.71 -15.25
CA ARG A 45 -4.53 -1.76 -16.32
C ARG A 45 -3.43 -2.25 -17.25
N LEU A 46 -2.26 -2.57 -16.69
CA LEU A 46 -1.10 -3.02 -17.47
C LEU A 46 -1.17 -4.52 -17.79
N ARG A 47 -1.86 -5.29 -16.93
CA ARG A 47 -2.02 -6.75 -17.06
C ARG A 47 -0.69 -7.49 -17.13
N TRP A 48 0.34 -6.96 -16.49
CA TRP A 48 1.66 -7.57 -16.41
C TRP A 48 1.70 -8.77 -15.47
N LEU A 49 0.77 -8.82 -14.53
CA LEU A 49 0.62 -9.89 -13.55
C LEU A 49 -0.83 -10.36 -13.54
N THR A 50 -1.02 -11.66 -13.32
CA THR A 50 -2.34 -12.16 -12.91
C THR A 50 -2.60 -11.80 -11.43
N PRO A 51 -3.86 -11.87 -10.96
CA PRO A 51 -4.16 -11.68 -9.54
C PRO A 51 -3.35 -12.61 -8.62
N GLU A 52 -3.16 -13.85 -9.04
CA GLU A 52 -2.42 -14.88 -8.31
C GLU A 52 -0.93 -14.53 -8.25
N GLU A 53 -0.32 -14.19 -9.38
CA GLU A 53 1.09 -13.78 -9.44
C GLU A 53 1.36 -12.53 -8.60
N PHE A 54 0.41 -11.59 -8.55
CA PHE A 54 0.52 -10.41 -7.70
C PHE A 54 0.52 -10.78 -6.21
N VAL A 55 -0.37 -11.70 -5.80
CA VAL A 55 -0.43 -12.17 -4.40
C VAL A 55 0.83 -12.93 -4.02
N GLU A 56 1.37 -13.79 -4.89
CA GLU A 56 2.63 -14.49 -4.67
C GLU A 56 3.80 -13.52 -4.52
N ALA A 57 3.91 -12.53 -5.42
CA ALA A 57 4.93 -11.51 -5.33
C ALA A 57 4.78 -10.67 -4.05
N LEU A 58 3.55 -10.35 -3.65
CA LEU A 58 3.27 -9.63 -2.42
C LEU A 58 3.65 -10.44 -1.18
N ALA A 59 3.39 -11.75 -1.16
CA ALA A 59 3.74 -12.61 -0.05
C ALA A 59 5.26 -12.63 0.18
N VAL A 60 6.05 -12.72 -0.89
CA VAL A 60 7.51 -12.61 -0.81
C VAL A 60 7.94 -11.21 -0.38
N ALA A 61 7.31 -10.16 -0.92
CA ALA A 61 7.62 -8.77 -0.57
C ALA A 61 7.36 -8.45 0.91
N GLN A 62 6.42 -9.14 1.56
CA GLN A 62 6.10 -9.01 2.99
C GLN A 62 7.12 -9.70 3.91
N VAL A 63 7.86 -10.68 3.40
CA VAL A 63 8.95 -11.35 4.15
C VAL A 63 10.21 -10.49 4.13
N LEU A 64 10.43 -9.74 3.04
CA LEU A 64 11.57 -8.84 2.90
C LEU A 64 11.44 -7.61 3.81
N PRO A 65 12.53 -7.16 4.46
CA PRO A 65 12.51 -5.93 5.24
C PRO A 65 12.23 -4.73 4.33
N GLY A 66 11.45 -3.78 4.83
CA GLY A 66 11.16 -2.51 4.15
C GLY A 66 9.73 -2.40 3.59
N PRO A 67 9.45 -1.36 2.79
CA PRO A 67 8.12 -1.11 2.26
C PRO A 67 7.73 -2.12 1.16
N ASN A 68 6.61 -2.82 1.33
CA ASN A 68 6.15 -3.87 0.39
C ASN A 68 6.17 -3.43 -1.08
N VAL A 69 5.73 -2.21 -1.39
CA VAL A 69 5.64 -1.74 -2.79
C VAL A 69 7.03 -1.46 -3.39
N VAL A 70 8.00 -1.06 -2.57
CA VAL A 70 9.39 -0.92 -3.01
C VAL A 70 9.97 -2.30 -3.33
N ASN A 71 9.74 -3.28 -2.46
CA ASN A 71 10.16 -4.67 -2.69
C ASN A 71 9.51 -5.24 -3.96
N LEU A 72 8.20 -5.01 -4.16
CA LEU A 72 7.50 -5.37 -5.40
C LEU A 72 8.13 -4.72 -6.62
N SER A 73 8.51 -3.44 -6.57
CA SER A 73 9.16 -2.77 -7.70
C SER A 73 10.48 -3.44 -8.11
N LEU A 74 11.30 -3.80 -7.12
CA LEU A 74 12.55 -4.51 -7.34
C LEU A 74 12.31 -5.90 -7.95
N MET A 75 11.43 -6.69 -7.35
CA MET A 75 11.15 -8.05 -7.79
C MET A 75 10.52 -8.10 -9.18
N ILE A 76 9.56 -7.22 -9.47
CA ILE A 76 8.90 -7.15 -10.78
C ILE A 76 9.87 -6.63 -11.84
N GLY A 77 10.70 -5.64 -11.50
CA GLY A 77 11.74 -5.16 -12.39
C GLY A 77 12.76 -6.25 -12.72
N ASP A 78 13.20 -7.00 -11.71
CA ASP A 78 14.10 -8.14 -11.88
C ASP A 78 13.49 -9.23 -12.75
N ARG A 79 12.22 -9.56 -12.52
CA ARG A 79 11.47 -10.55 -13.32
C ARG A 79 11.44 -10.24 -14.82
N PHE A 80 11.37 -8.96 -15.22
CA PHE A 80 11.24 -8.59 -16.63
C PHE A 80 12.55 -8.26 -17.34
N PHE A 81 13.51 -7.61 -16.67
CA PHE A 81 14.78 -7.20 -17.30
C PHE A 81 16.02 -7.47 -16.42
N GLY A 82 15.90 -8.39 -15.45
CA GLY A 82 16.95 -8.70 -14.49
C GLY A 82 17.33 -7.51 -13.63
N VAL A 83 18.57 -7.52 -13.13
CA VAL A 83 19.12 -6.47 -12.24
C VAL A 83 18.92 -5.05 -12.79
N ARG A 84 19.04 -4.86 -14.11
CA ARG A 84 18.80 -3.55 -14.75
C ARG A 84 17.34 -3.11 -14.61
N GLY A 85 16.40 -4.03 -14.79
CA GLY A 85 14.98 -3.78 -14.56
C GLY A 85 14.68 -3.48 -13.10
N ALA A 86 15.30 -4.20 -12.16
CA ALA A 86 15.11 -3.97 -10.72
C ALA A 86 15.48 -2.53 -10.34
N PHE A 87 16.68 -2.07 -10.71
CA PHE A 87 17.10 -0.69 -10.45
C PHE A 87 16.27 0.35 -11.21
N THR A 88 15.80 0.02 -12.42
CA THR A 88 14.96 0.94 -13.21
C THR A 88 13.57 1.11 -12.59
N ALA A 89 12.94 0.02 -12.15
CA ALA A 89 11.65 0.06 -11.45
C ALA A 89 11.77 0.80 -10.11
N LEU A 90 12.84 0.52 -9.34
CA LEU A 90 13.14 1.23 -8.10
C LEU A 90 13.35 2.74 -8.34
N ALA A 91 14.11 3.10 -9.38
CA ALA A 91 14.33 4.48 -9.77
C ALA A 91 13.02 5.17 -10.16
N GLY A 92 12.15 4.49 -10.92
CA GLY A 92 10.81 4.97 -11.25
C GLY A 92 9.98 5.24 -9.99
N MET A 93 10.02 4.31 -9.04
CA MET A 93 9.29 4.39 -7.78
C MET A 93 9.78 5.53 -6.87
N LEU A 94 11.08 5.84 -6.86
CA LEU A 94 11.68 6.74 -5.87
C LEU A 94 12.13 8.09 -6.42
N LEU A 95 12.76 8.18 -7.59
CA LEU A 95 13.46 9.39 -8.02
C LEU A 95 12.52 10.57 -8.25
N LEU A 96 11.56 10.49 -9.18
CA LEU A 96 10.69 11.65 -9.44
C LEU A 96 9.82 12.03 -8.22
N PRO A 97 9.16 11.09 -7.51
CA PRO A 97 8.35 11.45 -6.36
C PRO A 97 9.18 12.10 -5.25
N SER A 98 10.38 11.58 -4.97
CA SER A 98 11.29 12.20 -3.99
C SER A 98 11.78 13.57 -4.45
N LEU A 99 12.13 13.75 -5.73
CA LEU A 99 12.51 15.05 -6.27
C LEU A 99 11.37 16.08 -6.13
N ILE A 100 10.12 15.68 -6.42
CA ILE A 100 8.96 16.55 -6.23
C ILE A 100 8.85 16.94 -4.76
N VAL A 101 8.87 15.97 -3.84
CA VAL A 101 8.73 16.24 -2.40
C VAL A 101 9.88 17.10 -1.86
N LEU A 102 11.13 16.81 -2.24
CA LEU A 102 12.31 17.57 -1.83
C LEU A 102 12.28 18.99 -2.40
N SER A 103 11.87 19.16 -3.66
CA SER A 103 11.73 20.49 -4.27
C SER A 103 10.66 21.32 -3.57
N MET A 104 9.51 20.72 -3.23
CA MET A 104 8.47 21.36 -2.43
C MET A 104 8.96 21.70 -1.02
N ALA A 105 9.73 20.83 -0.37
CA ALA A 105 10.30 21.09 0.95
C ALA A 105 11.33 22.25 0.91
N ALA A 106 12.16 22.31 -0.12
CA ALA A 106 13.11 23.41 -0.32
C ALA A 106 12.38 24.75 -0.59
N ALA A 107 11.34 24.74 -1.43
CA ALA A 107 10.50 25.91 -1.67
C ALA A 107 9.77 26.36 -0.39
N TYR A 108 9.29 25.41 0.42
CA TYR A 108 8.68 25.70 1.71
C TYR A 108 9.64 26.44 2.65
N GLY A 109 10.91 26.05 2.71
CA GLY A 109 11.92 26.73 3.55
C GLY A 109 12.05 28.23 3.25
N GLN A 110 11.82 28.65 2.00
CA GLN A 110 11.87 30.06 1.60
C GLN A 110 10.55 30.81 1.85
N MET A 111 9.42 30.10 1.90
CA MET A 111 8.08 30.68 2.00
C MET A 111 7.40 30.46 3.35
N ALA A 112 8.10 29.84 4.32
CA ALA A 112 7.55 29.45 5.62
C ALA A 112 6.99 30.63 6.43
N GLY A 113 7.48 31.85 6.19
CA GLY A 113 6.98 33.06 6.86
C GLY A 113 5.61 33.55 6.35
N HIS A 114 5.11 33.05 5.22
CA HIS A 114 3.86 33.52 4.64
C HIS A 114 2.64 32.75 5.20
N PRO A 115 1.64 33.43 5.80
CA PRO A 115 0.54 32.78 6.50
C PRO A 115 -0.30 31.83 5.62
N VAL A 116 -0.40 32.11 4.31
CA VAL A 116 -1.12 31.24 3.36
C VAL A 116 -0.48 29.85 3.24
N VAL A 117 0.85 29.73 3.39
CA VAL A 117 1.54 28.43 3.30
C VAL A 117 1.19 27.55 4.49
N GLY A 118 1.17 28.14 5.70
CA GLY A 118 0.74 27.43 6.91
C GLY A 118 -0.73 26.97 6.83
N GLN A 119 -1.61 27.79 6.25
CA GLN A 119 -3.02 27.44 6.03
C GLN A 119 -3.17 26.32 4.99
N ALA A 120 -2.43 26.37 3.88
CA ALA A 120 -2.44 25.33 2.86
C ALA A 120 -1.97 23.97 3.43
N LEU A 121 -0.89 23.95 4.22
CA LEU A 121 -0.40 22.73 4.87
C LEU A 121 -1.41 22.16 5.87
N ARG A 122 -2.09 23.01 6.65
CA ARG A 122 -3.20 22.56 7.52
C ARG A 122 -4.32 21.95 6.70
N GLY A 123 -4.70 22.57 5.58
CA GLY A 123 -5.68 22.03 4.64
C GLY A 123 -5.30 20.64 4.12
N MET A 124 -4.04 20.46 3.68
CA MET A 124 -3.51 19.16 3.26
C MET A 124 -3.58 18.12 4.38
N GLY A 125 -3.31 18.53 5.63
CA GLY A 125 -3.45 17.66 6.81
C GLY A 125 -4.89 17.17 7.02
N VAL A 126 -5.87 18.06 6.88
CA VAL A 126 -7.30 17.71 6.98
C VAL A 126 -7.73 16.77 5.85
N VAL A 127 -7.30 17.03 4.61
CA VAL A 127 -7.57 16.13 3.47
C VAL A 127 -6.97 14.74 3.71
N SER A 128 -5.73 14.67 4.20
CA SER A 128 -5.06 13.41 4.52
C SER A 128 -5.81 12.64 5.61
N ALA A 129 -6.25 13.31 6.68
CA ALA A 129 -7.07 12.71 7.73
C ALA A 129 -8.40 12.18 7.17
N GLY A 130 -9.06 12.95 6.29
CA GLY A 130 -10.29 12.53 5.61
C GLY A 130 -10.09 11.27 4.75
N LEU A 131 -8.97 11.16 4.04
CA LEU A 131 -8.65 9.99 3.22
C LEU A 131 -8.39 8.73 4.07
N ILE A 132 -7.73 8.88 5.22
CA ILE A 132 -7.53 7.80 6.18
C ILE A 132 -8.88 7.33 6.74
N LEU A 133 -9.75 8.27 7.13
CA LEU A 133 -11.10 7.95 7.60
C LEU A 133 -11.92 7.25 6.52
N ALA A 134 -11.90 7.72 5.28
CA ALA A 134 -12.56 7.08 4.15
C ALA A 134 -12.08 5.64 3.93
N THR A 135 -10.78 5.40 4.09
CA THR A 135 -10.20 4.05 4.03
C THR A 135 -10.70 3.18 5.19
N GLY A 136 -10.77 3.71 6.42
CA GLY A 136 -11.36 3.03 7.56
C GLY A 136 -12.83 2.66 7.32
N PHE A 137 -13.64 3.58 6.81
CA PHE A 137 -15.05 3.32 6.46
C PHE A 137 -15.18 2.24 5.38
N LYS A 138 -14.31 2.26 4.36
CA LYS A 138 -14.28 1.24 3.31
C LYS A 138 -14.00 -0.17 3.84
N LEU A 139 -13.32 -0.31 4.98
CA LEU A 139 -13.01 -1.59 5.61
C LEU A 139 -14.11 -2.13 6.54
N ILE A 140 -15.13 -1.32 6.86
CA ILE A 140 -16.24 -1.75 7.75
C ILE A 140 -16.95 -3.01 7.24
N PRO A 141 -17.30 -3.15 5.94
CA PRO A 141 -17.95 -4.37 5.44
C PRO A 141 -17.12 -5.62 5.67
N THR A 142 -15.78 -5.52 5.58
CA THR A 142 -14.85 -6.63 5.81
C THR A 142 -14.86 -7.10 7.27
N LEU A 143 -15.15 -6.21 8.22
CA LEU A 143 -15.34 -6.60 9.63
C LEU A 143 -16.60 -7.44 9.84
N GLN A 144 -17.63 -7.26 9.00
CA GLN A 144 -18.90 -7.96 9.15
C GLN A 144 -18.85 -9.41 8.68
N THR A 145 -17.92 -9.74 7.79
CA THR A 145 -17.67 -11.08 7.24
C THR A 145 -16.56 -11.81 7.98
N ASN A 146 -16.02 -11.23 9.06
CA ASN A 146 -14.90 -11.81 9.80
C ASN A 146 -15.33 -13.10 10.55
N PRO A 147 -14.55 -14.20 10.48
CA PRO A 147 -14.84 -15.45 11.20
C PRO A 147 -14.99 -15.31 12.72
N MET A 148 -14.47 -14.23 13.31
CA MET A 148 -14.62 -13.92 14.74
C MET A 148 -16.04 -13.55 15.18
N GLY A 149 -16.93 -13.27 14.22
CA GLY A 149 -18.27 -12.75 14.48
C GLY A 149 -18.28 -11.23 14.72
N ARG A 150 -19.37 -10.59 14.28
CA ARG A 150 -19.50 -9.11 14.23
C ARG A 150 -19.24 -8.43 15.56
N ALA A 151 -19.79 -8.96 16.66
CA ALA A 151 -19.68 -8.36 17.99
C ALA A 151 -18.23 -8.27 18.47
N MET A 152 -17.44 -9.34 18.30
CA MET A 152 -16.05 -9.38 18.73
C MET A 152 -15.16 -8.49 17.85
N ALA A 153 -15.40 -8.50 16.54
CA ALA A 153 -14.68 -7.64 15.59
C ALA A 153 -14.90 -6.15 15.90
N TRP A 154 -16.14 -5.74 16.18
CA TRP A 154 -16.46 -4.38 16.60
C TRP A 154 -15.88 -4.02 17.96
N LEU A 155 -15.92 -4.93 18.94
CA LEU A 155 -15.33 -4.71 20.26
C LEU A 155 -13.83 -4.44 20.15
N LEU A 156 -13.08 -5.25 19.38
CA LEU A 156 -11.66 -5.03 19.17
C LEU A 156 -11.36 -3.74 18.41
N ALA A 157 -12.18 -3.40 17.40
CA ALA A 157 -12.02 -2.15 16.64
C ALA A 157 -12.23 -0.91 17.53
N VAL A 158 -13.30 -0.88 18.34
CA VAL A 158 -13.58 0.21 19.27
C VAL A 158 -12.51 0.31 20.35
N LEU A 159 -12.07 -0.82 20.90
CA LEU A 159 -11.04 -0.83 21.94
C LEU A 159 -9.69 -0.35 21.40
N THR A 160 -9.33 -0.73 20.17
CA THR A 160 -8.15 -0.20 19.46
C THR A 160 -8.27 1.31 19.24
N LEU A 161 -9.44 1.79 18.81
CA LEU A 161 -9.68 3.22 18.60
C LEU A 161 -9.55 4.01 19.91
N LEU A 162 -10.15 3.52 21.00
CA LEU A 162 -10.06 4.16 22.31
C LEU A 162 -8.62 4.18 22.85
N ALA A 163 -7.89 3.06 22.71
CA ALA A 163 -6.50 2.94 23.12
C ALA A 163 -5.59 3.96 22.43
N ILE A 164 -5.77 4.17 21.12
CA ILE A 164 -4.93 5.08 20.33
C ILE A 164 -5.41 6.53 20.45
N ALA A 165 -6.71 6.79 20.28
CA ALA A 165 -7.24 8.15 20.21
C ALA A 165 -7.33 8.82 21.59
N TRP A 166 -7.73 8.07 22.63
CA TRP A 166 -7.96 8.62 23.97
C TRP A 166 -6.79 8.36 24.91
N LEU A 167 -6.34 7.11 25.03
CA LEU A 167 -5.22 6.76 25.91
C LEU A 167 -3.85 7.13 25.30
N ARG A 168 -3.80 7.51 24.02
CA ARG A 168 -2.56 7.84 23.28
C ARG A 168 -1.48 6.77 23.43
N LEU A 169 -1.89 5.51 23.56
CA LEU A 169 -0.97 4.39 23.67
C LEU A 169 -0.22 4.26 22.35
N PRO A 170 1.11 4.08 22.37
CA PRO A 170 1.86 3.95 21.15
C PRO A 170 1.45 2.65 20.45
N LEU A 171 1.31 2.72 19.13
CA LEU A 171 0.88 1.64 18.25
C LEU A 171 1.53 0.28 18.54
N PRO A 172 2.85 0.18 18.83
CA PRO A 172 3.48 -1.09 19.15
C PRO A 172 2.84 -1.84 20.33
N TRP A 173 2.45 -1.14 21.40
CA TRP A 173 1.81 -1.77 22.56
C TRP A 173 0.39 -2.24 22.25
N VAL A 174 -0.36 -1.42 21.52
CA VAL A 174 -1.74 -1.76 21.13
C VAL A 174 -1.74 -3.00 20.24
N LEU A 175 -0.82 -3.08 19.27
CA LEU A 175 -0.66 -4.25 18.42
C LEU A 175 -0.16 -5.47 19.19
N ALA A 176 0.81 -5.31 20.09
CA ALA A 176 1.35 -6.40 20.90
C ALA A 176 0.30 -7.02 21.85
N LEU A 177 -0.66 -6.23 22.33
CA LEU A 177 -1.71 -6.72 23.22
C LEU A 177 -2.94 -7.21 22.44
N LEU A 178 -3.54 -6.35 21.63
CA LEU A 178 -4.81 -6.65 20.96
C LEU A 178 -4.65 -7.54 19.74
N GLY A 179 -3.49 -7.50 19.07
CA GLY A 179 -3.20 -8.34 17.91
C GLY A 179 -3.26 -9.84 18.26
N PRO A 180 -2.43 -10.34 19.21
CA PRO A 180 -2.46 -11.73 19.64
C PRO A 180 -3.80 -12.16 20.23
N LEU A 181 -4.47 -11.29 21.03
CA LEU A 181 -5.81 -11.56 21.56
C LEU A 181 -6.83 -11.75 20.42
N GLY A 182 -6.77 -10.91 19.39
CA GLY A 182 -7.60 -11.03 18.20
C GLY A 182 -7.32 -12.34 17.44
N MET A 183 -6.05 -12.65 17.19
CA MET A 183 -5.65 -13.89 16.51
C MET A 183 -6.09 -15.15 17.28
N TRP A 184 -5.92 -15.15 18.60
CA TRP A 184 -6.33 -16.26 19.46
C TRP A 184 -7.85 -16.45 19.47
N ALA A 185 -8.62 -15.35 19.54
CA ALA A 185 -10.07 -15.40 19.49
C ALA A 185 -10.59 -15.87 18.11
N ALA A 186 -9.92 -15.50 17.02
CA ALA A 186 -10.20 -16.04 15.69
C ALA A 186 -9.89 -17.53 15.60
N TRP A 187 -8.73 -17.95 16.10
CA TRP A 187 -8.30 -19.34 16.07
C TRP A 187 -9.24 -20.28 16.84
N ARG A 188 -9.77 -19.82 17.98
CA ARG A 188 -10.75 -20.59 18.77
C ARG A 188 -12.12 -20.76 18.09
N ARG A 189 -12.49 -19.90 17.15
CA ARG A 189 -13.76 -20.01 16.41
C ARG A 189 -13.63 -20.75 15.08
N LEU A 190 -12.41 -20.87 14.56
CA LEU A 190 -12.09 -21.62 13.34
C LEU A 190 -11.76 -23.10 13.61
N ARG A 191 -11.46 -23.45 14.87
CA ARG A 191 -11.40 -24.83 15.38
C ARG A 191 -12.76 -25.27 15.87
#